data_AF-A0A9W4S394-F1
#
_entry.id   AF-A0A9W4S394-F1
#
_cell.length_a   1.000
_cell.length_b   1.000
_cell.length_c   1.000
_cell.angle_alpha   90.00
_cell.angle_beta   90.00
_cell.angle_gamma   90.00
#
_symmetry.space_group_name_H-M   'P 1'
#
loop_
_entity.id
_entity.type
_entity.pdbx_description
1 polymer ?
#
loop_
_entity_poly.entity_id
_entity_poly.type
_entity_poly.pdbx_seq_one_letter_code
_entity_poly.pdbx_strand_id
1 'polypeptide(L)'
;MRYSLVDLLVAASTASATVLLYPDSLPSTLTSECTGALAMDVTACDPLVRNLRPDVFYPPASLTRICTTACSSAIETWRSSVLSQCGNQTISADLGVEAAAVYIPGSLQYCFQNTCLQDDSGRYCGPVAALAAAFAEPGI
;
A
#
# COMPACT_ATOMS: atom_id res chain seq x y z
N MET A 1 -47.80 -22.88 3.88
CA MET A 1 -46.59 -22.48 4.63
C MET A 1 -45.88 -21.42 3.81
N ARG A 2 -45.90 -20.16 4.28
CA ARG A 2 -45.22 -19.02 3.65
C ARG A 2 -43.83 -18.93 4.26
N TYR A 3 -42.78 -19.16 3.47
CA TYR A 3 -41.42 -18.78 3.87
C TYR A 3 -41.05 -17.48 3.13
N SER A 4 -40.72 -16.50 3.96
CA SER A 4 -40.57 -15.09 3.66
C SER A 4 -39.23 -14.82 2.96
N LEU A 5 -39.25 -13.99 1.91
CA LEU A 5 -38.07 -13.39 1.28
C LEU A 5 -37.45 -12.40 2.28
N VAL A 6 -36.40 -12.79 3.01
CA VAL A 6 -35.74 -11.93 3.99
C VAL A 6 -34.23 -11.93 3.72
N ASP A 7 -33.78 -10.74 3.35
CA ASP A 7 -32.43 -10.17 3.46
C ASP A 7 -31.34 -10.61 2.46
N LEU A 8 -31.48 -10.08 1.23
CA LEU A 8 -30.33 -9.59 0.47
C LEU A 8 -29.77 -8.34 1.17
N LEU A 9 -28.67 -8.50 1.91
CA LEU A 9 -27.78 -7.39 2.29
C LEU A 9 -26.39 -7.68 1.70
N VAL A 10 -26.27 -7.48 0.38
CA VAL A 10 -24.98 -7.30 -0.25
C VAL A 10 -24.49 -5.93 0.18
N ALA A 11 -23.57 -5.88 1.14
CA ALA A 11 -22.83 -4.66 1.45
C ALA A 11 -22.04 -4.27 0.21
N ALA A 12 -22.59 -3.37 -0.60
CA ALA A 12 -21.87 -2.71 -1.67
C ALA A 12 -20.75 -1.88 -1.04
N SER A 13 -19.57 -2.49 -0.95
CA SER A 13 -18.36 -1.79 -0.53
C SER A 13 -18.08 -0.77 -1.62
N THR A 14 -18.15 0.52 -1.31
CA THR A 14 -17.67 1.57 -2.21
C THR A 14 -16.17 1.38 -2.35
N ALA A 15 -15.74 0.67 -3.38
CA ALA A 15 -14.35 0.53 -3.74
C ALA A 15 -13.87 1.90 -4.23
N SER A 16 -13.30 2.70 -3.32
CA SER A 16 -12.59 3.92 -3.73
C SER A 16 -11.34 3.49 -4.47
N ALA A 17 -11.24 3.82 -5.75
CA ALA A 17 -10.03 3.61 -6.51
C ALA A 17 -8.94 4.55 -5.99
N THR A 18 -7.89 3.98 -5.42
CA THR A 18 -6.71 4.74 -5.04
C THR A 18 -5.74 4.67 -6.22
N VAL A 19 -5.64 5.78 -6.96
CA VAL A 19 -4.58 5.98 -7.95
C VAL A 19 -3.27 6.08 -7.17
N LEU A 20 -2.41 5.07 -7.35
CA LEU A 20 -1.08 5.04 -6.74
C LEU A 20 -0.04 5.75 -7.60
N LEU A 21 -0.18 5.67 -8.93
CA LEU A 21 0.70 6.30 -9.90
C LEU A 21 -0.11 6.90 -11.05
N TYR A 22 0.24 8.12 -11.43
CA TYR A 22 -0.34 8.76 -12.61
C TYR A 22 0.47 8.36 -13.86
N PRO A 23 -0.16 7.96 -14.97
CA PRO A 23 0.54 7.54 -16.19
C PRO A 23 1.53 8.59 -16.70
N ASP A 24 1.17 9.87 -16.63
CA ASP A 24 2.01 10.99 -17.10
C ASP A 24 3.27 11.22 -16.24
N SER A 25 3.37 10.57 -15.08
CA SER A 25 4.57 10.59 -14.24
C SER A 25 5.58 9.49 -14.58
N LEU A 26 5.23 8.59 -15.51
CA LEU A 26 6.08 7.47 -15.91
C LEU A 26 6.94 7.83 -17.14
N PRO A 27 8.17 7.27 -17.23
CA PRO A 27 9.01 7.45 -18.40
C PRO A 27 8.35 6.91 -19.68
N SER A 28 8.47 7.65 -20.78
CA SER A 28 8.00 7.21 -22.10
C SER A 28 8.81 6.04 -22.69
N THR A 29 9.90 5.65 -22.03
CA THR A 29 10.72 4.48 -22.38
C THR A 29 10.06 3.15 -22.00
N LEU A 30 9.03 3.18 -21.16
CA LEU A 30 8.28 1.98 -20.77
C LEU A 30 7.30 1.56 -21.87
N THR A 31 7.21 0.25 -22.08
CA THR A 31 6.15 -0.39 -22.89
C THR A 31 4.75 -0.03 -22.36
N SER A 32 3.76 -0.02 -23.26
CA SER A 32 2.36 0.18 -22.91
C SER A 32 1.85 -0.78 -21.83
N GLU A 33 2.30 -2.03 -21.86
CA GLU A 33 1.95 -3.10 -20.95
C GLU A 33 2.48 -2.80 -19.54
N CYS A 34 3.73 -2.35 -19.45
CA CYS A 34 4.34 -1.95 -18.18
C CYS A 34 3.68 -0.69 -17.60
N THR A 35 3.46 0.33 -18.42
CA THR A 35 2.76 1.56 -18.02
C THR A 35 1.35 1.26 -17.53
N GLY A 36 0.62 0.38 -18.22
CA GLY A 36 -0.72 -0.06 -17.80
C GLY A 36 -0.70 -0.84 -16.49
N ALA A 37 0.30 -1.70 -16.26
CA ALA A 37 0.45 -2.42 -15.01
C ALA A 37 0.79 -1.49 -13.82
N LEU A 38 1.65 -0.49 -14.05
CA LEU A 38 2.02 0.51 -13.04
C LEU A 38 0.86 1.44 -12.69
N ALA A 39 0.06 1.85 -13.68
CA ALA A 39 -1.08 2.74 -13.49
C ALA A 39 -2.37 2.02 -13.04
N MET A 40 -2.31 0.75 -12.66
CA MET A 40 -3.49 0.03 -12.19
C MET A 40 -3.98 0.58 -10.83
N ASP A 41 -5.29 0.72 -10.69
CA ASP A 41 -5.90 1.15 -9.43
C ASP A 41 -5.90 0.02 -8.39
N VAL A 42 -5.42 0.33 -7.18
CA VAL A 42 -5.45 -0.59 -6.03
C VAL A 42 -6.60 -0.18 -5.10
N THR A 43 -7.79 -0.69 -5.41
CA THR A 43 -9.05 -0.21 -4.81
C THR A 43 -9.35 -0.76 -3.41
N ALA A 44 -8.66 -1.82 -2.99
CA ALA A 44 -8.84 -2.44 -1.67
C ALA A 44 -8.10 -1.72 -0.53
N CYS A 45 -7.35 -0.67 -0.85
CA CYS A 45 -6.49 0.04 0.09
C CYS A 45 -7.08 1.39 0.50
N ASP A 46 -6.87 1.76 1.76
CA ASP A 46 -7.11 3.12 2.23
C ASP A 46 -6.26 4.13 1.43
N PRO A 47 -6.78 5.31 1.04
CA PRO A 47 -6.02 6.28 0.27
C PRO A 47 -4.71 6.75 0.91
N LEU A 48 -4.56 6.63 2.24
CA LEU A 48 -3.32 6.95 2.94
C LEU A 48 -2.18 5.98 2.60
N VAL A 49 -2.49 4.78 2.12
CA VAL A 49 -1.49 3.76 1.75
C VAL A 49 -0.46 4.35 0.79
N ARG A 50 -0.89 5.13 -0.21
CA ARG A 50 0.00 5.75 -1.21
C ARG A 50 1.05 6.70 -0.61
N ASN A 51 0.80 7.23 0.59
CA ASN A 51 1.65 8.21 1.27
C ASN A 51 2.33 7.60 2.51
N LEU A 52 2.34 6.28 2.64
CA LEU A 52 3.05 5.61 3.73
C LEU A 52 4.53 5.88 3.63
N ARG A 53 5.12 6.21 4.77
CA ARG A 53 6.53 6.51 4.91
C ARG A 53 7.12 5.70 6.06
N PRO A 54 8.31 5.11 5.87
CA PRO A 54 8.92 4.26 6.90
C PRO A 54 9.38 5.05 8.13
N ASP A 55 9.59 6.37 7.99
CA ASP A 55 10.07 7.28 9.03
C ASP A 55 8.96 7.99 9.82
N VAL A 56 7.68 7.66 9.58
CA VAL A 56 6.53 8.30 10.23
C VAL A 56 5.81 7.33 11.16
N PHE A 57 5.49 7.79 12.37
CA PHE A 57 4.62 7.07 13.30
C PHE A 57 3.16 7.41 13.06
N TYR A 58 2.35 6.41 12.70
CA TYR A 58 0.93 6.58 12.45
C TYR A 58 0.09 6.25 13.70
N PRO A 59 -0.98 7.00 14.00
CA PRO A 59 -1.86 6.70 15.13
C PRO A 59 -2.57 5.34 14.97
N PRO A 60 -2.87 4.63 16.08
CA PRO A 60 -3.55 3.32 16.04
C PRO A 60 -4.85 3.30 15.23
N ALA A 61 -5.67 4.35 15.32
CA ALA A 61 -6.93 4.44 14.57
C ALA A 61 -6.72 4.46 13.03
N SER A 62 -5.64 5.07 12.56
CA SER A 62 -5.27 5.03 11.15
C SER A 62 -4.75 3.65 10.76
N LEU A 63 -3.91 3.04 11.61
CA LEU A 63 -3.35 1.72 11.36
C LEU A 63 -4.44 0.64 11.24
N THR A 64 -5.45 0.65 12.11
CA THR A 64 -6.59 -0.30 12.01
C THR A 64 -7.33 -0.20 10.68
N ARG A 65 -7.40 0.99 10.09
CA ARG A 65 -8.07 1.20 8.79
C ARG A 65 -7.19 0.82 7.60
N ILE A 66 -5.88 1.09 7.72
CA ILE A 66 -4.88 0.87 6.66
C ILE A 66 -4.48 -0.62 6.58
N CYS A 67 -4.18 -1.24 7.71
CA CYS A 67 -3.53 -2.54 7.84
C CYS A 67 -4.52 -3.70 7.70
N THR A 68 -5.12 -3.83 6.52
CA THR A 68 -6.05 -4.91 6.19
C THR A 68 -5.38 -5.98 5.33
N THR A 69 -5.81 -7.23 5.50
CA THR A 69 -5.37 -8.33 4.63
C THR A 69 -5.76 -8.08 3.18
N ALA A 70 -6.92 -7.47 2.93
CA ALA A 70 -7.38 -7.13 1.58
C ALA A 70 -6.40 -6.15 0.88
N CYS A 71 -5.98 -5.10 1.58
CA CYS A 71 -5.00 -4.16 1.03
C CYS A 71 -3.63 -4.82 0.82
N SER A 72 -3.15 -5.62 1.79
CA SER A 72 -1.89 -6.37 1.64
C SER A 72 -1.88 -7.26 0.40
N SER A 73 -2.97 -8.01 0.17
CA SER A 73 -3.12 -8.88 -1.00
C SER A 73 -3.21 -8.09 -2.30
N ALA A 74 -3.86 -6.92 -2.28
CA ALA A 74 -3.99 -6.07 -3.45
C ALA A 74 -2.64 -5.46 -3.85
N ILE A 75 -1.81 -5.02 -2.88
CA ILE A 75 -0.44 -4.54 -3.14
C ILE A 75 0.42 -5.67 -3.73
N GLU A 76 0.35 -6.89 -3.18
CA GLU A 76 1.12 -8.02 -3.72
C GLU A 76 0.68 -8.42 -5.14
N THR A 77 -0.63 -8.36 -5.41
CA THR A 77 -1.18 -8.59 -6.75
C THR A 77 -0.67 -7.53 -7.72
N TRP A 78 -0.68 -6.26 -7.33
CA TRP A 78 -0.15 -5.17 -8.13
C TRP A 78 1.34 -5.34 -8.42
N ARG A 79 2.15 -5.63 -7.39
CA ARG A 79 3.59 -5.91 -7.55
C ARG A 79 3.85 -7.06 -8.51
N SER A 80 3.12 -8.16 -8.37
CA SER A 80 3.26 -9.34 -9.23
C SER A 80 2.87 -9.03 -10.69
N SER A 81 1.82 -8.24 -10.89
CA SER A 81 1.41 -7.75 -12.22
C SER A 81 2.53 -6.92 -12.87
N VAL A 82 3.08 -5.96 -12.14
CA VAL A 82 4.19 -5.12 -12.62
C VAL A 82 5.43 -5.96 -12.91
N LEU A 83 5.78 -6.91 -12.04
CA LEU A 83 6.91 -7.81 -12.28
C LEU A 83 6.75 -8.60 -13.59
N SER A 84 5.55 -9.13 -13.83
CA SER A 84 5.25 -9.92 -15.03
C SER A 84 5.25 -9.07 -16.30
N GLN A 85 4.68 -7.87 -16.25
CA GLN A 85 4.44 -7.04 -17.45
C GLN A 85 5.63 -6.14 -17.79
N CYS A 86 6.39 -5.70 -16.79
CA CYS A 86 7.55 -4.83 -17.00
C CYS A 86 8.84 -5.62 -17.29
N GLY A 87 8.94 -6.87 -16.83
CA GLY A 87 10.14 -7.69 -17.01
C GLY A 87 11.38 -6.99 -16.45
N ASN A 88 12.36 -6.75 -17.32
CA ASN A 88 13.65 -6.10 -17.00
C ASN A 88 13.69 -4.60 -17.31
N GLN A 89 12.55 -3.96 -17.60
CA GLN A 89 12.49 -2.52 -17.81
C GLN A 89 12.88 -1.77 -16.53
N THR A 90 13.64 -0.70 -16.70
CA THR A 90 14.10 0.16 -15.62
C THR A 90 13.42 1.52 -15.65
N ILE A 91 13.43 2.15 -14.49
CA ILE A 91 13.03 3.53 -14.27
C ILE A 91 14.17 4.25 -13.56
N SER A 92 14.21 5.57 -13.70
CA SER A 92 15.03 6.39 -12.82
C SER A 92 14.26 6.60 -11.51
N ALA A 93 14.74 5.97 -10.44
CA ALA A 93 14.20 6.13 -9.09
C ALA A 93 14.80 7.36 -8.40
N ASP A 94 14.47 7.54 -7.12
CA ASP A 94 15.00 8.64 -6.30
C ASP A 94 16.54 8.73 -6.40
N LEU A 95 17.05 9.96 -6.46
CA LEU A 95 18.48 10.28 -6.60
C LEU A 95 19.11 9.83 -7.94
N GLY A 96 18.29 9.56 -8.97
CA GLY A 96 18.77 9.26 -10.33
C GLY A 96 19.35 7.86 -10.48
N VAL A 97 19.02 6.95 -9.56
CA VAL A 97 19.46 5.56 -9.59
C VAL A 97 18.52 4.76 -10.49
N GLU A 98 19.08 4.04 -11.46
CA GLU A 98 18.32 3.09 -12.26
C GLU A 98 17.86 1.91 -11.40
N ALA A 99 16.54 1.71 -11.35
CA ALA A 99 15.91 0.61 -10.64
C ALA A 99 14.95 -0.14 -11.57
N ALA A 100 14.72 -1.43 -11.32
CA ALA A 100 13.68 -2.16 -12.05
C ALA A 100 12.31 -1.52 -11.80
N ALA A 101 11.42 -1.47 -12.79
CA ALA A 101 10.09 -0.85 -12.65
C ALA A 101 9.25 -1.43 -11.48
N VAL A 102 9.46 -2.72 -11.16
CA VAL A 102 8.87 -3.40 -9.98
C VAL A 102 9.29 -2.77 -8.64
N TYR A 103 10.32 -1.93 -8.62
CA TYR A 103 10.72 -1.17 -7.45
C TYR A 103 9.58 -0.30 -6.92
N ILE A 104 8.74 0.30 -7.78
CA ILE A 104 7.66 1.19 -7.32
C ILE A 104 6.63 0.46 -6.45
N PRO A 105 5.99 -0.64 -6.90
CA PRO A 105 5.10 -1.39 -6.03
C PRO A 105 5.86 -2.10 -4.89
N GLY A 106 7.13 -2.47 -5.10
CA GLY A 106 7.96 -3.09 -4.07
C GLY A 106 8.26 -2.17 -2.89
N SER A 107 8.55 -0.89 -3.15
CA SER A 107 8.80 0.10 -2.10
C SER A 107 7.52 0.40 -1.30
N LEU A 108 6.36 0.49 -1.98
CA LEU A 108 5.09 0.64 -1.29
C LEU A 108 4.76 -0.59 -0.43
N GLN A 109 5.01 -1.80 -0.94
CA GLN A 109 4.82 -3.02 -0.17
C GLN A 109 5.69 -3.03 1.08
N TYR A 110 6.96 -2.65 0.95
CA TYR A 110 7.87 -2.53 2.10
C TYR A 110 7.34 -1.51 3.12
N CYS A 111 6.95 -0.31 2.68
CA CYS A 111 6.36 0.70 3.57
C CYS A 111 5.13 0.16 4.29
N PHE A 112 4.21 -0.49 3.57
CA PHE A 112 3.01 -1.09 4.15
C PHE A 112 3.35 -2.15 5.21
N GLN A 113 4.23 -3.10 4.90
CA GLN A 113 4.63 -4.15 5.83
C GLN A 113 5.31 -3.59 7.08
N ASN A 114 6.19 -2.61 6.91
CA ASN A 114 6.86 -1.95 8.03
C ASN A 114 5.87 -1.17 8.91
N THR A 115 4.98 -0.38 8.30
CA THR A 115 3.95 0.38 9.03
C THR A 115 2.97 -0.53 9.77
N CYS A 116 2.60 -1.67 9.17
CA CYS A 116 1.63 -2.60 9.71
C CYS A 116 2.22 -3.71 10.56
N LEU A 117 3.51 -3.63 10.89
CA LEU A 117 4.17 -4.60 11.75
C LEU A 117 3.52 -4.61 13.14
N GLN A 118 3.17 -5.81 13.61
CA GLN A 118 2.60 -6.06 14.93
C GLN A 118 3.48 -7.02 15.71
N ASP A 119 3.45 -6.89 17.03
CA ASP A 119 3.96 -7.93 17.93
C ASP A 119 2.98 -9.11 18.06
N ASP A 120 3.39 -10.17 18.76
CA ASP A 120 2.56 -11.36 18.99
C ASP A 120 1.25 -11.08 19.76
N SER A 121 1.15 -9.91 20.41
CA SER A 121 -0.06 -9.47 21.10
C SER A 121 -1.00 -8.65 20.22
N GLY A 122 -0.65 -8.44 18.95
CA GLY A 122 -1.42 -7.66 17.98
C GLY A 122 -1.25 -6.14 18.13
N ARG A 123 -0.25 -5.67 18.89
CA ARG A 123 0.04 -4.23 19.02
C ARG A 123 0.93 -3.79 17.89
N TYR A 124 0.58 -2.66 17.25
CA TYR A 124 1.42 -2.07 16.21
C TYR A 124 2.76 -1.57 16.78
N CYS A 125 3.85 -1.97 16.14
CA CYS A 125 5.21 -1.63 16.57
C CYS A 125 5.51 -0.12 16.46
N GLY A 126 4.96 0.56 15.44
CA GLY A 126 5.17 2.00 15.24
C GLY A 126 4.79 2.86 16.44
N PRO A 127 3.54 2.83 16.92
CA PRO A 127 3.12 3.55 18.13
C PRO A 127 3.93 3.21 19.39
N VAL A 128 4.34 1.94 19.53
CA VAL A 128 5.18 1.50 20.66
C VAL A 128 6.57 2.16 20.59
N ALA A 129 7.19 2.17 19.41
CA ALA A 129 8.48 2.83 19.18
C ALA A 129 8.38 4.35 19.38
N ALA A 130 7.30 4.99 18.92
CA ALA A 130 7.05 6.41 19.13
C ALA A 130 7.00 6.77 20.62
N LEU A 131 6.28 5.96 21.40
CA LEU A 131 6.17 6.14 22.84
C LEU A 131 7.52 5.95 23.53
N ALA A 132 8.28 4.92 23.15
CA ALA A 132 9.61 4.69 23.70
C ALA A 132 10.57 5.85 23.39
N ALA A 133 10.55 6.38 22.16
CA ALA A 133 11.36 7.52 21.77
C ALA A 133 11.04 8.78 22.59
N ALA A 134 9.75 9.06 22.83
CA ALA A 134 9.31 10.18 23.66
C ALA A 134 9.80 10.11 25.11
N PHE A 135 9.98 8.90 25.66
CA PHE A 135 10.54 8.71 27.01
C PHE A 135 12.08 8.66 27.03
N ALA A 136 12.72 8.22 25.96
CA ALA A 136 14.18 8.11 25.86
C ALA A 136 14.85 9.47 25.65
N GLU A 137 14.16 10.40 24.98
CA GLU A 137 14.58 11.80 24.83
C GLU A 137 13.53 12.70 25.51
N PRO A 138 13.54 12.84 26.85
CA PRO A 138 12.50 13.61 27.56
C PRO A 138 12.43 15.10 27.21
N GLY A 139 13.27 15.58 26.29
CA GLY A 139 13.67 16.97 26.26
C GLY A 139 14.50 17.32 27.51
N ILE A 140 15.35 18.33 27.36
CA ILE A 140 16.12 18.90 28.47
C ILE A 140 15.18 19.74 29.33
#